data_AF-A0A353E551-F1
#
_entry.id   AF-A0A353E551-F1
#
_cell.length_a   1.000
_cell.length_b   1.000
_cell.length_c   1.000
_cell.angle_alpha   90.00
_cell.angle_beta   90.00
_cell.angle_gamma   90.00
#
_symmetry.space_group_name_H-M   'P 1'
#
loop_
_entity.id
_entity.type
_entity.pdbx_description
1 polymer ?
#
loop_
_entity_poly.entity_id
_entity_poly.type
_entity_poly.pdbx_seq_one_letter_code
_entity_poly.pdbx_strand_id
1 'polypeptide(L)'
;MIFPFLCLSLHLHFRIDQLEYISMKNLYRYILIVFACLATTAKAQDFPYRYLPPITIAPTEEANCMFFDKEGMMWVGTNAGVKSYDGYQVKTYRASAYQPGILPNNTIRSIAEDHNNNLWLGTRNGLVRMNKRTGEFKTYFMPEESQRIIYMLFVSKDGTLWIGTDGGLSIFNAQTETFYTYNSKNSCLIDEWGG
;
A
#
# COMPACT_ATOMS: atom_id res chain seq x y z
N MET A 1 67.47 -3.86 58.26
CA MET A 1 65.99 -3.79 58.16
C MET A 1 65.61 -2.90 56.96
N ILE A 2 65.84 -3.34 55.70
CA ILE A 2 65.57 -2.54 54.47
C ILE A 2 64.95 -3.38 53.33
N PHE A 3 64.83 -4.70 53.48
CA PHE A 3 64.44 -5.59 52.38
C PHE A 3 62.96 -5.61 51.91
N PRO A 4 61.93 -5.09 52.62
CA PRO A 4 60.56 -5.20 52.10
C PRO A 4 60.19 -4.12 51.06
N PHE A 5 60.88 -2.97 51.05
CA PHE A 5 60.50 -1.83 50.18
C PHE A 5 60.91 -2.00 48.71
N LEU A 6 62.06 -2.63 48.44
CA LEU A 6 62.53 -2.86 47.06
C LEU A 6 61.67 -3.90 46.32
N CYS A 7 61.18 -4.92 47.04
CA CYS A 7 60.34 -5.97 46.47
C CYS A 7 58.93 -5.44 46.12
N LEU A 8 58.37 -4.57 46.97
CA LEU A 8 57.08 -3.92 46.72
C LEU A 8 57.15 -2.96 45.51
N SER A 9 58.25 -2.22 45.38
CA SER A 9 58.49 -1.30 44.25
C SER A 9 58.59 -2.04 42.90
N LEU A 10 59.31 -3.16 42.83
CA LEU A 10 59.39 -3.98 41.60
C LEU A 10 58.04 -4.62 41.24
N HIS A 11 57.30 -5.10 42.24
CA HIS A 11 55.96 -5.65 42.02
C HIS A 11 54.96 -4.60 41.54
N LEU A 12 55.04 -3.36 42.06
CA LEU A 12 54.21 -2.25 41.57
C LEU A 12 54.58 -1.86 40.14
N HIS A 13 55.87 -1.79 39.80
CA HIS A 13 56.32 -1.44 38.45
C HIS A 13 55.87 -2.48 37.42
N PHE A 14 56.07 -3.77 37.70
CA PHE A 14 55.62 -4.86 36.83
C PHE A 14 54.09 -4.91 36.68
N ARG A 15 53.34 -4.52 37.72
CA ARG A 15 51.88 -4.44 37.69
C ARG A 15 51.37 -3.25 36.86
N ILE A 16 52.08 -2.13 36.85
CA ILE A 16 51.76 -0.95 36.03
C ILE A 16 52.00 -1.28 34.55
N ASP A 17 53.12 -1.90 34.20
CA ASP A 17 53.43 -2.30 32.81
C ASP A 17 52.39 -3.29 32.24
N GLN A 18 51.93 -4.24 33.07
CA GLN A 18 50.86 -5.19 32.70
C GLN A 18 49.51 -4.48 32.47
N LEU A 19 49.17 -3.48 33.29
CA LEU A 19 47.94 -2.70 33.14
C LEU A 19 47.99 -1.81 31.90
N GLU A 20 49.14 -1.18 31.62
CA GLU A 20 49.35 -0.40 30.39
C GLU A 20 49.27 -1.29 29.15
N TYR A 21 49.86 -2.48 29.18
CA TYR A 21 49.77 -3.44 28.09
C TYR A 21 48.34 -3.93 27.82
N ILE A 22 47.56 -4.20 28.88
CA ILE A 22 46.14 -4.59 28.77
C ILE A 22 45.31 -3.42 28.23
N SER A 23 45.56 -2.19 28.68
CA SER A 23 44.91 -0.97 28.19
C SER A 23 45.17 -0.73 26.70
N MET A 24 46.43 -0.86 26.27
CA MET A 24 46.84 -0.72 24.87
C MET A 24 46.22 -1.79 23.96
N LYS A 25 46.10 -3.04 24.43
CA LYS A 25 45.40 -4.11 23.70
C LYS A 25 43.91 -3.82 23.53
N ASN A 26 43.26 -3.28 24.56
CA ASN A 26 41.85 -2.92 24.49
C ASN A 26 41.64 -1.73 23.56
N LEU A 27 42.51 -0.72 23.61
CA LEU A 27 42.48 0.42 22.69
C LEU A 27 42.60 -0.02 21.23
N TYR A 28 43.55 -0.92 20.92
CA TYR A 28 43.69 -1.47 19.57
C TYR A 28 42.44 -2.24 19.12
N ARG A 29 41.82 -3.02 20.01
CA ARG A 29 40.55 -3.72 19.73
C ARG A 29 39.42 -2.73 19.43
N TYR A 30 39.29 -1.65 20.18
CA TYR A 30 38.27 -0.62 19.92
C TYR A 30 38.53 0.12 18.60
N ILE A 31 39.79 0.44 18.28
CA ILE A 31 40.17 1.04 17.00
C ILE A 31 39.81 0.11 15.84
N LEU A 32 40.09 -1.20 15.97
CA LEU A 32 39.71 -2.19 14.95
C LEU A 32 38.19 -2.31 14.77
N ILE A 33 37.41 -2.27 15.87
CA ILE A 33 35.94 -2.30 15.80
C ILE A 33 35.42 -1.03 15.11
N VAL A 34 35.94 0.14 15.45
CA VAL A 34 35.56 1.41 14.81
C VAL A 34 35.91 1.40 13.33
N PHE A 35 37.09 0.90 12.95
CA PHE A 35 37.50 0.78 11.56
C PHE A 35 36.62 -0.22 10.79
N ALA A 36 36.24 -1.34 11.42
CA ALA A 36 35.32 -2.32 10.85
C ALA A 36 33.90 -1.75 10.65
N CYS A 37 33.39 -0.97 11.60
CA CYS A 37 32.08 -0.29 11.47
C CYS A 37 32.09 0.84 10.43
N LEU A 38 33.22 1.55 10.28
CA LEU A 38 33.37 2.59 9.25
C LEU A 38 33.58 1.99 7.84
N ALA A 39 34.07 0.76 7.75
CA ALA A 39 34.28 0.05 6.48
C ALA A 39 33.00 -0.58 5.91
N THR A 40 31.92 -0.70 6.68
CA THR A 40 30.63 -1.16 6.17
C THR A 40 29.88 -0.02 5.49
N THR A 41 30.09 0.18 4.20
CA THR A 41 29.19 0.99 3.39
C THR A 41 27.92 0.18 3.12
N ALA A 42 26.79 0.55 3.73
CA ALA A 42 25.50 0.06 3.28
C ALA A 42 25.19 0.71 1.92
N LYS A 43 25.32 -0.06 0.83
CA LYS A 43 24.83 0.36 -0.49
C LYS A 43 23.34 0.01 -0.56
N ALA A 44 22.52 0.97 -0.94
CA ALA A 44 21.13 0.69 -1.28
C ALA A 44 21.09 -0.31 -2.45
N GLN A 45 20.15 -1.24 -2.42
CA GLN A 45 19.93 -2.14 -3.54
C GLN A 45 19.33 -1.32 -4.70
N ASP A 46 20.06 -1.23 -5.82
CA ASP A 46 19.52 -0.68 -7.05
C ASP A 46 18.55 -1.72 -7.63
N PHE A 47 17.25 -1.44 -7.53
CA PHE A 47 16.23 -2.23 -8.22
C PHE A 47 16.09 -1.68 -9.64
N PRO A 48 16.39 -2.48 -10.69
CA PRO A 48 16.12 -2.06 -12.05
C PRO A 48 14.62 -1.85 -12.21
N TYR A 49 14.20 -0.61 -12.47
CA TYR A 49 12.81 -0.30 -12.79
C TYR A 49 12.69 0.01 -14.27
N ARG A 50 11.61 -0.47 -14.89
CA ARG A 50 11.27 -0.14 -16.27
C ARG A 50 10.29 1.03 -16.26
N TYR A 51 10.69 2.15 -16.85
CA TYR A 51 9.75 3.23 -17.13
C TYR A 51 8.82 2.79 -18.28
N LEU A 52 7.51 2.90 -18.06
CA LEU A 52 6.48 2.61 -19.07
C LEU A 52 5.89 3.94 -19.57
N PRO A 53 6.50 4.59 -20.58
CA PRO A 53 6.01 5.86 -21.11
C PRO A 53 4.54 5.87 -21.57
N PRO A 54 3.93 4.77 -22.07
CA PRO A 54 2.51 4.77 -22.41
C PRO A 54 1.61 5.13 -21.23
N ILE A 55 1.99 4.76 -20.01
CA ILE A 55 1.26 5.05 -18.76
C ILE A 55 1.78 6.35 -18.17
N THR A 56 1.90 7.39 -18.98
CA THR A 56 2.18 8.72 -18.44
C THR A 56 0.93 9.21 -17.71
N ILE A 57 1.02 9.18 -16.39
CA ILE A 57 0.15 9.95 -15.52
C ILE A 57 0.55 11.41 -15.75
N ALA A 58 -0.40 12.28 -16.11
CA ALA A 58 -0.06 13.68 -16.36
C ALA A 58 0.58 14.28 -15.08
N PRO A 59 1.43 15.33 -15.17
CA PRO A 59 2.15 15.85 -14.00
C PRO A 59 1.25 16.26 -12.81
N THR A 60 -0.02 16.55 -13.07
CA THR A 60 -1.04 16.91 -12.06
C THR A 60 -1.96 15.76 -11.66
N GLU A 61 -1.81 14.59 -12.32
CA GLU A 61 -2.56 13.39 -12.00
C GLU A 61 -1.79 12.57 -10.95
N GLU A 62 -2.52 11.89 -10.08
CA GLU A 62 -1.97 11.01 -9.06
C GLU A 62 -2.61 9.63 -9.19
N ALA A 63 -1.80 8.57 -9.18
CA ALA A 63 -2.30 7.21 -9.09
C ALA A 63 -2.64 6.86 -7.64
N ASN A 64 -3.88 6.42 -7.41
CA ASN A 64 -4.38 6.02 -6.10
C ASN A 64 -4.39 4.50 -5.92
N CYS A 65 -4.59 3.76 -7.02
CA CYS A 65 -4.68 2.30 -6.98
C CYS A 65 -4.25 1.68 -8.31
N MET A 66 -3.84 0.41 -8.25
CA MET A 66 -3.55 -0.41 -9.42
C MET A 66 -4.20 -1.79 -9.26
N PHE A 67 -4.62 -2.38 -10.37
CA PHE A 67 -5.28 -3.69 -10.40
C PHE A 67 -4.93 -4.43 -11.69
N PHE A 68 -4.67 -5.74 -11.61
CA PHE A 68 -4.53 -6.60 -12.77
C PHE A 68 -5.77 -7.47 -12.88
N ASP A 69 -6.43 -7.43 -14.04
CA ASP A 69 -7.59 -8.27 -14.28
C ASP A 69 -7.20 -9.67 -14.77
N LYS A 70 -8.19 -10.57 -14.81
CA LYS A 70 -8.04 -11.97 -15.26
C LYS A 70 -7.55 -12.12 -16.70
N GLU A 71 -7.66 -11.08 -17.52
CA GLU A 71 -7.26 -11.08 -18.93
C GLU A 71 -5.85 -10.49 -19.13
N GLY A 72 -5.19 -10.08 -18.05
CA GLY A 72 -3.84 -9.52 -18.07
C GLY A 72 -3.79 -8.02 -18.36
N MET A 73 -4.93 -7.32 -18.38
CA MET A 73 -4.98 -5.86 -18.49
C MET A 73 -4.59 -5.25 -17.14
N MET A 74 -3.72 -4.23 -17.19
CA MET A 74 -3.45 -3.42 -16.02
C MET A 74 -4.39 -2.22 -15.98
N TRP A 75 -5.01 -2.00 -14.83
CA TRP A 75 -5.89 -0.89 -14.53
C TRP A 75 -5.25 0.01 -13.49
N VAL A 76 -5.26 1.31 -13.74
CA VAL A 76 -4.70 2.34 -12.84
C VAL A 76 -5.79 3.36 -12.56
N GLY A 77 -6.23 3.44 -11.31
CA GLY A 77 -7.16 4.46 -10.85
C GLY A 77 -6.42 5.71 -10.41
N THR A 78 -6.85 6.87 -10.92
CA THR A 78 -6.22 8.17 -10.63
C THR A 78 -7.22 9.15 -10.01
N ASN A 79 -6.76 10.35 -9.65
CA ASN A 79 -7.63 11.47 -9.31
C ASN A 79 -8.40 12.06 -10.53
N ALA A 80 -8.08 11.62 -11.75
CA ALA A 80 -8.61 12.14 -13.02
C ALA A 80 -9.26 11.07 -13.92
N GLY A 81 -9.56 9.88 -13.39
CA GLY A 81 -10.25 8.80 -14.08
C GLY A 81 -9.60 7.44 -13.83
N VAL A 82 -9.89 6.48 -14.70
CA VAL A 82 -9.22 5.18 -14.73
C VAL A 82 -8.51 5.01 -16.07
N LYS A 83 -7.31 4.44 -16.04
CA LYS A 83 -6.53 4.09 -17.23
C LYS A 83 -6.41 2.58 -17.34
N SER A 84 -6.51 2.03 -18.54
CA SER A 84 -6.23 0.63 -18.85
C SER A 84 -4.99 0.53 -19.73
N TYR A 85 -4.19 -0.52 -19.54
CA TYR A 85 -2.97 -0.80 -20.29
C TYR A 85 -2.84 -2.28 -20.62
N ASP A 86 -2.78 -2.61 -21.90
CA ASP A 86 -2.71 -3.98 -22.42
C ASP A 86 -1.27 -4.47 -22.68
N GLY A 87 -0.26 -3.66 -22.33
CA GLY A 87 1.14 -3.89 -22.68
C GLY A 87 1.63 -3.05 -23.87
N TYR A 88 0.72 -2.50 -24.67
CA TYR A 88 1.02 -1.74 -25.89
C TYR A 88 0.35 -0.36 -25.89
N GLN A 89 -0.95 -0.31 -25.59
CA GLN A 89 -1.79 0.87 -25.68
C GLN A 89 -2.39 1.24 -24.33
N VAL A 90 -2.56 2.54 -24.10
CA VAL A 90 -3.26 3.07 -22.93
C VAL A 90 -4.58 3.68 -23.34
N LYS A 91 -5.65 3.29 -22.65
CA LYS A 91 -6.99 3.88 -22.79
C LYS A 91 -7.37 4.58 -21.50
N THR A 92 -7.92 5.78 -21.60
CA THR A 92 -8.33 6.59 -20.44
C THR A 92 -9.86 6.73 -20.43
N TYR A 93 -10.45 6.50 -19.26
CA TYR A 93 -11.87 6.64 -19.00
C TYR A 93 -12.06 7.69 -17.90
N ARG A 94 -12.76 8.78 -18.22
CA ARG A 94 -13.02 9.90 -17.32
C ARG A 94 -14.39 10.51 -17.60
N ALA A 95 -15.00 11.15 -16.62
CA ALA A 95 -16.17 11.98 -16.84
C ALA A 95 -15.80 13.14 -17.79
N SER A 96 -16.65 13.39 -18.79
CA SER A 96 -16.51 14.49 -19.75
C SER A 96 -17.75 15.36 -19.69
N ALA A 97 -17.60 16.67 -19.86
CA ALA A 97 -18.75 17.58 -19.97
C ALA A 97 -19.62 17.30 -21.21
N TYR A 98 -19.05 16.64 -22.22
CA TYR A 98 -19.68 16.38 -23.52
C TYR A 98 -20.29 14.97 -23.64
N GLN A 99 -20.00 14.08 -22.69
CA GLN A 99 -20.58 12.74 -22.63
C GLN A 99 -21.15 12.54 -21.23
N PRO A 100 -22.47 12.36 -21.07
CA PRO A 100 -23.06 12.22 -19.76
C PRO A 100 -22.38 11.10 -18.95
N GLY A 101 -21.69 11.49 -17.88
CA GLY A 101 -21.59 10.79 -16.60
C GLY A 101 -21.10 9.35 -16.57
N ILE A 102 -20.18 8.93 -17.44
CA ILE A 102 -19.57 7.58 -17.37
C ILE A 102 -19.03 7.26 -15.96
N LEU A 103 -18.53 8.29 -15.26
CA LEU A 103 -18.14 8.23 -13.85
C LEU A 103 -18.85 9.35 -13.06
N PRO A 104 -19.36 9.09 -11.85
CA PRO A 104 -19.95 10.11 -10.98
C PRO A 104 -18.90 11.02 -10.32
N ASN A 105 -17.65 10.58 -10.32
CA ASN A 105 -16.49 11.31 -9.85
C ASN A 105 -15.22 10.73 -10.52
N ASN A 106 -14.28 11.60 -10.88
CA ASN A 106 -13.04 11.18 -11.54
C ASN A 106 -12.01 10.58 -10.59
N THR A 107 -12.14 10.78 -9.27
CA THR A 107 -11.24 10.17 -8.30
C THR A 107 -11.61 8.72 -8.06
N ILE A 108 -10.81 7.83 -8.65
CA ILE A 108 -10.88 6.38 -8.46
C ILE A 108 -9.93 6.00 -7.32
N ARG A 109 -10.44 5.25 -6.34
CA ARG A 109 -9.70 4.85 -5.13
C ARG A 109 -9.45 3.36 -5.01
N SER A 110 -10.33 2.56 -5.59
CA SER A 110 -10.21 1.11 -5.57
C SER A 110 -10.81 0.51 -6.84
N ILE A 111 -10.28 -0.65 -7.22
CA ILE A 111 -10.70 -1.40 -8.39
C ILE A 111 -10.79 -2.87 -7.97
N ALA A 112 -11.87 -3.54 -8.37
CA ALA A 112 -12.03 -4.98 -8.19
C ALA A 112 -12.70 -5.59 -9.42
N GLU A 113 -12.49 -6.88 -9.67
CA GLU A 113 -13.15 -7.62 -10.75
C GLU A 113 -14.05 -8.71 -10.17
N ASP A 114 -15.30 -8.78 -10.64
CA ASP A 114 -16.21 -9.84 -10.21
C ASP A 114 -16.06 -11.13 -11.02
N HIS A 115 -16.80 -12.17 -10.62
CA HIS A 115 -16.80 -13.46 -11.32
C HIS A 115 -17.43 -13.42 -12.72
N ASN A 116 -18.15 -12.35 -13.05
CA ASN A 116 -18.77 -12.13 -14.34
C ASN A 116 -17.93 -11.22 -15.26
N ASN A 117 -16.66 -10.98 -14.90
CA ASN A 117 -15.71 -10.10 -15.61
C ASN A 117 -16.19 -8.64 -15.73
N ASN A 118 -17.03 -8.17 -14.81
CA ASN A 118 -17.26 -6.74 -14.64
C ASN A 118 -16.17 -6.15 -13.75
N LEU A 119 -15.77 -4.93 -14.08
CA LEU A 119 -14.86 -4.14 -13.26
C LEU A 119 -15.68 -3.21 -12.37
N TRP A 120 -15.38 -3.22 -11.08
CA TRP A 120 -15.98 -2.37 -10.06
C TRP A 120 -14.98 -1.28 -9.69
N LEU A 121 -15.43 -0.03 -9.70
CA LEU A 121 -14.61 1.14 -9.40
C LEU A 121 -15.20 1.87 -8.19
N GLY A 122 -14.40 2.00 -7.13
CA GLY A 122 -14.73 2.79 -5.95
C GLY A 122 -14.35 4.24 -6.18
N THR A 123 -15.31 5.15 -6.06
CA THR A 123 -15.08 6.58 -6.27
C THR A 123 -15.32 7.39 -5.00
N ARG A 124 -15.00 8.69 -5.02
CA ARG A 124 -15.45 9.63 -3.98
C ARG A 124 -16.97 9.89 -3.98
N ASN A 125 -17.69 9.37 -4.97
CA ASN A 125 -19.13 9.59 -5.13
C ASN A 125 -19.88 8.32 -5.55
N GLY A 126 -19.72 7.25 -4.78
CA GLY A 126 -20.39 5.98 -5.04
C GLY A 126 -19.59 4.99 -5.88
N LEU A 127 -20.28 3.92 -6.27
CA LEU A 127 -19.74 2.73 -6.91
C LEU A 127 -20.03 2.77 -8.41
N VAL A 128 -19.09 2.33 -9.23
CA VAL A 128 -19.30 2.18 -10.67
C VAL A 128 -19.02 0.75 -11.10
N ARG A 129 -19.91 0.19 -11.90
CA ARG A 129 -19.68 -1.07 -12.62
C ARG A 129 -19.39 -0.76 -14.08
N MET A 130 -18.28 -1.25 -14.60
CA MET A 130 -17.95 -1.25 -16.01
C MET A 130 -18.05 -2.68 -16.55
N ASN A 131 -18.89 -2.88 -17.56
CA ASN A 131 -18.89 -4.11 -18.32
C ASN A 131 -17.70 -4.07 -19.30
N LYS A 132 -16.68 -4.91 -19.09
CA LYS A 132 -15.46 -4.89 -19.92
C LYS A 132 -15.73 -5.22 -21.39
N ARG A 133 -16.75 -6.04 -21.67
CA ARG A 133 -17.11 -6.50 -23.02
C ARG A 133 -17.85 -5.43 -23.83
N THR A 134 -18.83 -4.77 -23.22
CA THR A 134 -19.64 -3.73 -23.90
C THR A 134 -19.02 -2.34 -23.76
N GLY A 135 -18.16 -2.12 -22.76
CA GLY A 135 -17.63 -0.81 -22.39
C GLY A 135 -18.66 0.08 -21.69
N GLU A 136 -19.81 -0.46 -21.29
CA GLU A 136 -20.87 0.28 -20.62
C GLU A 136 -20.55 0.47 -19.14
N PHE A 137 -20.87 1.67 -18.63
CA PHE A 137 -20.71 2.02 -17.23
C PHE A 137 -22.08 2.23 -16.59
N LYS A 138 -22.23 1.76 -15.35
CA LYS A 138 -23.40 1.99 -14.52
C LYS A 138 -22.96 2.45 -13.14
N THR A 139 -23.54 3.57 -12.70
CA THR A 139 -23.27 4.15 -11.39
C THR A 139 -24.32 3.72 -10.37
N TYR A 140 -23.87 3.40 -9.16
CA TYR A 140 -24.67 3.11 -7.99
C TYR A 140 -24.31 4.07 -6.88
N PHE A 141 -25.27 4.89 -6.46
CA PHE A 141 -25.09 5.83 -5.36
C PHE A 141 -25.40 5.15 -4.02
N MET A 142 -24.60 5.48 -3.01
CA MET A 142 -24.83 5.00 -1.66
C MET A 142 -26.07 5.67 -1.06
N PRO A 143 -26.88 4.96 -0.26
CA PRO A 143 -28.13 5.49 0.26
C PRO A 143 -27.94 6.59 1.31
N GLU A 144 -26.80 6.58 2.01
CA GLU A 144 -26.46 7.60 3.02
C GLU A 144 -25.29 8.46 2.55
N GLU A 145 -25.41 9.78 2.72
CA GLU A 145 -24.36 10.76 2.39
C GLU A 145 -23.05 10.52 3.16
N SER A 146 -23.14 9.98 4.38
CA SER A 146 -21.99 9.62 5.24
C SER A 146 -21.23 8.38 4.78
N GLN A 147 -21.64 7.73 3.68
CA GLN A 147 -21.05 6.49 3.15
C GLN A 147 -20.64 6.62 1.68
N ARG A 148 -20.62 7.86 1.17
CA ARG A 148 -20.50 8.17 -0.25
C ARG A 148 -19.10 7.89 -0.79
N ILE A 149 -18.06 7.96 0.05
CA ILE A 149 -16.67 7.77 -0.37
C ILE A 149 -16.32 6.29 -0.21
N ILE A 150 -16.00 5.65 -1.33
CA ILE A 150 -15.52 4.26 -1.33
C ILE A 150 -13.99 4.25 -1.27
N TYR A 151 -13.44 3.62 -0.23
CA TYR A 151 -12.00 3.43 -0.05
C TYR A 151 -11.53 2.10 -0.63
N MET A 152 -12.29 1.03 -0.40
CA MET A 152 -11.87 -0.33 -0.72
C MET A 152 -13.02 -1.11 -1.35
N LEU A 153 -12.68 -1.98 -2.30
CA LEU A 153 -13.57 -2.97 -2.88
C LEU A 153 -12.92 -4.33 -2.76
N PHE A 154 -13.72 -5.33 -2.41
CA PHE A 154 -13.27 -6.72 -2.34
C PHE A 154 -14.39 -7.63 -2.82
N VAL A 155 -14.07 -8.51 -3.78
CA VAL A 155 -14.98 -9.56 -4.22
C VAL A 155 -14.58 -10.86 -3.54
N SER A 156 -15.46 -11.40 -2.71
CA SER A 156 -15.22 -12.67 -2.04
C SER A 156 -15.46 -13.87 -2.96
N LYS A 157 -15.02 -15.05 -2.52
CA LYS A 157 -15.06 -16.30 -3.30
C LYS A 157 -16.48 -16.75 -3.69
N ASP A 158 -17.49 -16.38 -2.92
CA ASP A 158 -18.91 -16.58 -3.22
C ASP A 158 -19.48 -15.55 -4.22
N GLY A 159 -18.70 -14.54 -4.59
CA GLY A 159 -19.10 -13.45 -5.50
C GLY A 159 -19.67 -12.22 -4.79
N THR A 160 -19.69 -12.19 -3.46
CA THR A 160 -20.18 -11.03 -2.70
C THR A 160 -19.23 -9.85 -2.83
N LEU A 161 -19.77 -8.67 -3.17
CA LEU A 161 -19.00 -7.43 -3.26
C LEU A 161 -19.05 -6.68 -1.93
N TRP A 162 -17.92 -6.68 -1.23
CA TRP A 162 -17.67 -5.93 -0.01
C TRP A 162 -17.08 -4.56 -0.32
N ILE A 163 -17.57 -3.54 0.38
CA ILE A 163 -17.30 -2.13 0.09
C ILE A 163 -16.95 -1.42 1.39
N GLY A 164 -15.70 -0.98 1.52
CA GLY A 164 -15.28 -0.12 2.63
C GLY A 164 -15.56 1.35 2.31
N THR A 165 -16.43 1.99 3.09
CA THR A 165 -16.85 3.39 2.91
C THR A 165 -16.35 4.29 4.06
N ASP A 166 -16.58 5.60 3.96
CA ASP A 166 -16.38 6.56 5.05
C ASP A 166 -17.34 6.38 6.24
N GLY A 167 -18.39 5.57 6.10
CA GLY A 167 -19.37 5.32 7.15
C GLY A 167 -19.45 3.86 7.62
N GLY A 168 -18.59 2.97 7.12
CA GLY A 168 -18.55 1.57 7.55
C GLY A 168 -18.28 0.58 6.42
N LEU A 169 -18.79 -0.63 6.59
CA LEU A 169 -18.66 -1.73 5.63
C LEU A 169 -20.02 -1.98 4.97
N SER A 170 -20.08 -2.02 3.64
CA SER A 170 -21.31 -2.29 2.89
C SER A 170 -21.17 -3.51 2.01
N ILE A 171 -22.27 -4.22 1.79
CA ILE A 171 -22.42 -5.28 0.80
C ILE A 171 -23.35 -4.79 -0.30
N PHE A 172 -22.99 -5.00 -1.56
CA PHE A 172 -23.84 -4.72 -2.70
C PHE A 172 -24.57 -5.97 -3.19
N ASN A 173 -25.90 -5.91 -3.25
CA ASN A 173 -26.73 -6.95 -3.85
C ASN A 173 -26.99 -6.61 -5.32
N ALA A 174 -26.40 -7.39 -6.24
CA ALA A 174 -26.52 -7.15 -7.67
C ALA A 174 -27.91 -7.46 -8.27
N GLN A 175 -28.75 -8.23 -7.59
CA GLN A 175 -30.09 -8.61 -8.06
C GLN A 175 -31.10 -7.49 -7.79
N THR A 176 -31.03 -6.91 -6.59
CA THR A 176 -31.91 -5.82 -6.16
C THR A 176 -31.29 -4.44 -6.40
N GLU A 177 -29.99 -4.38 -6.70
CA GLU A 177 -29.20 -3.16 -6.84
C GLU A 177 -29.19 -2.28 -5.58
N THR A 178 -29.22 -2.92 -4.41
CA THR A 178 -29.26 -2.26 -3.10
C THR A 178 -28.00 -2.51 -2.28
N PHE A 179 -27.78 -1.65 -1.30
CA PHE A 179 -26.68 -1.77 -0.35
C PHE A 179 -27.20 -2.16 1.04
N TYR A 180 -26.48 -3.06 1.70
CA TYR A 180 -26.64 -3.33 3.12
C TYR A 180 -25.37 -2.87 3.84
N THR A 181 -25.48 -1.98 4.83
CA THR A 181 -24.32 -1.40 5.51
C THR A 181 -24.25 -1.82 6.97
N TYR A 182 -23.09 -2.30 7.38
CA TYR A 182 -22.62 -2.43 8.76
C TYR A 182 -21.88 -1.15 9.18
N ASN A 183 -22.43 -0.42 10.15
CA ASN A 183 -21.89 0.80 10.74
C ASN A 183 -21.93 0.71 12.28
N SER A 184 -21.59 1.79 12.98
CA SER A 184 -21.56 1.80 14.46
C SER A 184 -22.91 1.50 15.14
N LYS A 185 -24.03 1.56 14.41
CA LYS A 185 -25.37 1.30 14.95
C LYS A 185 -25.79 -0.17 14.84
N ASN A 186 -25.20 -0.94 13.93
CA ASN A 186 -25.60 -2.33 13.67
C ASN A 186 -24.40 -3.31 13.54
N SER A 187 -23.18 -2.87 13.81
CA SER A 187 -21.97 -3.72 13.77
C SER A 187 -21.94 -4.82 14.84
N CYS A 188 -22.76 -4.72 15.89
CA CYS A 188 -22.94 -5.76 16.91
C CYS A 188 -23.74 -6.98 16.39
N LEU A 189 -24.34 -6.88 15.20
CA LEU A 189 -25.18 -7.94 14.62
C LEU A 189 -24.43 -8.91 13.70
N ILE A 190 -23.10 -8.83 13.59
CA ILE A 190 -22.32 -9.90 12.94
C ILE A 190 -22.25 -11.05 13.93
N ASP A 191 -23.29 -11.89 13.95
CA ASP A 191 -23.15 -13.21 14.55
C ASP A 191 -22.10 -14.01 13.77
N GLU A 192 -21.51 -15.03 14.41
CA GLU A 192 -20.41 -15.83 13.85
C GLU A 192 -20.81 -16.60 12.56
N TRP A 193 -22.02 -16.40 12.05
CA TRP A 193 -22.63 -17.10 10.94
C TRP A 193 -23.10 -16.19 9.79
N GLY A 194 -22.93 -14.87 9.88
CA GLY A 194 -23.03 -13.96 8.73
C GLY A 194 -24.46 -13.75 8.20
N GLY A 195 -25.40 -13.42 9.08
CA GLY A 195 -26.76 -12.98 8.72
C GLY A 195 -26.87 -11.59 8.09
#